data_AF-A0A2A2UR90-F1
#
_entry.id   AF-A0A2A2UR90-F1
#
_cell.length_a   1.000
_cell.length_b   1.000
_cell.length_c   1.000
_cell.angle_alpha   90.00
_cell.angle_beta   90.00
_cell.angle_gamma   90.00
#
_symmetry.space_group_name_H-M   'P 1'
#
loop_
_entity.id
_entity.type
_entity.pdbx_description
1 polymer ?
#
loop_
_entity_poly.entity_id
_entity_poly.type
_entity_poly.pdbx_seq_one_letter_code
_entity_poly.pdbx_strand_id
1 'polypeptide(L)'
;MTRKEVRQLTFEDLKELLRNPFQALVEEGDTTHICEYGDEKNKVIEEVSLSSEVHKLLRHLGSSNIIHKGKWGNNIVSDLPDFASFYDIHRGDIYSKQTDEQYALAVSLDLAESK
;
A
#
# COMPACT_ATOMS: atom_id res chain seq x y z
N MET A 1 14.51 -17.40 -21.40
CA MET A 1 14.26 -16.78 -20.08
C MET A 1 12.88 -17.21 -19.63
N THR A 2 12.78 -18.09 -18.65
CA THR A 2 11.50 -18.45 -18.03
C THR A 2 11.02 -17.20 -17.29
N ARG A 3 9.88 -16.61 -17.70
CA ARG A 3 9.26 -15.52 -16.93
C ARG A 3 9.02 -16.08 -15.54
N LYS A 4 9.62 -15.46 -14.51
CA LYS A 4 9.28 -15.76 -13.12
C LYS A 4 7.80 -15.45 -12.98
N GLU A 5 6.99 -16.40 -12.51
CA GLU A 5 5.57 -16.15 -12.33
C GLU A 5 5.38 -15.00 -11.34
N VAL A 6 4.64 -13.98 -11.75
CA VAL A 6 4.30 -12.84 -10.90
C VAL A 6 3.28 -13.31 -9.89
N ARG A 7 3.60 -13.20 -8.60
CA ARG A 7 2.71 -13.60 -7.52
C ARG A 7 1.45 -12.71 -7.55
N GLN A 8 0.28 -13.33 -7.51
CA GLN A 8 -0.97 -12.60 -7.33
C GLN A 8 -1.26 -12.44 -5.84
N LEU A 9 -1.47 -11.20 -5.37
CA LEU A 9 -1.81 -10.96 -3.97
C LEU A 9 -3.24 -11.37 -3.67
N THR A 10 -3.42 -12.06 -2.54
CA THR A 10 -4.72 -12.27 -1.91
C THR A 10 -5.11 -11.04 -1.06
N PHE A 11 -6.34 -11.04 -0.54
CA PHE A 11 -6.76 -10.00 0.40
C PHE A 11 -5.96 -10.07 1.73
N GLU A 12 -5.64 -11.28 2.20
CA GLU A 12 -4.83 -11.44 3.41
C GLU A 12 -3.41 -10.92 3.21
N ASP A 13 -2.77 -11.23 2.07
CA ASP A 13 -1.45 -10.67 1.72
C ASP A 13 -1.48 -9.13 1.73
N LEU A 14 -2.54 -8.53 1.17
CA LEU A 14 -2.68 -7.09 1.15
C LEU A 14 -2.81 -6.51 2.55
N LYS A 15 -3.58 -7.14 3.45
CA LYS A 15 -3.70 -6.67 4.84
C LYS A 15 -2.38 -6.76 5.59
N GLU A 16 -1.66 -7.87 5.44
CA GLU A 16 -0.34 -8.05 6.05
C GLU A 16 0.65 -6.98 5.56
N LEU A 17 0.65 -6.73 4.24
CA LEU A 17 1.46 -5.69 3.63
C LEU A 17 1.13 -4.30 4.18
N LEU A 18 -0.16 -3.93 4.19
CA LEU A 18 -0.62 -2.63 4.67
C LEU A 18 -0.25 -2.39 6.15
N ARG A 19 -0.27 -3.44 6.98
CA ARG A 19 0.13 -3.36 8.40
C ARG A 19 1.62 -3.21 8.62
N ASN A 20 2.43 -3.57 7.65
CA ASN A 20 3.88 -3.50 7.80
C ASN A 20 4.33 -2.04 7.65
N PRO A 21 4.83 -1.39 8.71
CA PRO A 21 5.16 0.03 8.66
C PRO A 21 6.37 0.36 7.78
N PHE A 22 7.09 -0.67 7.28
CA PHE A 22 8.27 -0.54 6.45
C PHE A 22 8.01 -0.93 4.99
N GLN A 23 6.80 -1.37 4.64
CA GLN A 23 6.47 -1.80 3.28
C GLN A 23 5.24 -1.09 2.74
N ALA A 24 5.28 -0.76 1.46
CA ALA A 24 4.17 -0.13 0.75
C ALA A 24 3.87 -0.89 -0.53
N LEU A 25 2.59 -0.90 -0.89
CA LEU A 25 2.16 -1.27 -2.23
C LEU A 25 2.31 -0.04 -3.13
N VAL A 26 3.01 -0.20 -4.26
CA VAL A 26 3.29 0.89 -5.19
C VAL A 26 2.79 0.52 -6.59
N GLU A 27 1.92 1.35 -7.16
CA GLU A 27 1.42 1.24 -8.53
C GLU A 27 2.19 2.19 -9.46
N GLU A 28 2.82 1.64 -10.49
CA GLU A 28 3.47 2.35 -11.60
C GLU A 28 2.79 1.98 -12.92
N GLY A 29 1.91 2.86 -13.41
CA GLY A 29 1.13 2.57 -14.62
C GLY A 29 0.26 1.33 -14.41
N ASP A 30 0.52 0.27 -15.18
CA ASP A 30 -0.18 -1.02 -15.08
C ASP A 30 0.56 -2.05 -14.21
N THR A 31 1.73 -1.69 -13.67
CA THR A 31 2.56 -2.58 -12.85
C THR A 31 2.36 -2.27 -11.38
N THR A 32 2.37 -3.30 -10.53
CA THR A 32 2.30 -3.17 -9.07
C THR A 32 3.53 -3.79 -8.43
N HIS A 33 4.08 -3.11 -7.43
CA HIS A 33 5.27 -3.51 -6.71
C HIS A 33 5.02 -3.51 -5.21
N ILE A 34 5.70 -4.41 -4.50
CA ILE A 34 5.92 -4.27 -3.07
C ILE A 34 7.28 -3.61 -2.88
N CYS A 35 7.29 -2.51 -2.15
CA CYS A 35 8.49 -1.73 -1.87
C CYS A 35 8.74 -1.62 -0.37
N GLU A 36 10.00 -1.67 0.04
CA GLU A 36 10.42 -1.25 1.37
C GLU A 36 10.69 0.25 1.37
N TYR A 37 10.31 0.98 2.41
CA TYR A 37 10.59 2.42 2.57
C TYR A 37 11.10 2.76 3.98
N GLY A 38 12.02 3.72 4.08
CA GLY A 38 12.69 4.09 5.34
C GLY A 38 13.75 5.18 5.16
N ASP A 39 14.44 5.51 6.27
CA ASP A 39 15.25 6.75 6.42
C ASP A 39 16.36 6.97 5.39
N GLU A 40 16.83 5.95 4.67
CA GLU A 40 17.97 6.12 3.76
C GLU A 40 17.73 5.66 2.31
N LYS A 41 16.84 4.67 2.05
CA LYS A 41 16.54 4.15 0.69
C LYS A 41 15.20 3.44 0.64
N ASN A 42 14.38 3.71 -0.38
CA ASN A 42 13.28 2.81 -0.75
C ASN A 42 13.79 1.79 -1.78
N LYS A 43 13.24 0.57 -1.76
CA LYS A 43 13.70 -0.55 -2.60
C LYS A 43 12.52 -1.40 -3.06
N VAL A 44 12.49 -1.77 -4.34
CA VAL A 44 11.55 -2.77 -4.86
C VAL A 44 11.94 -4.16 -4.35
N ILE A 45 11.02 -4.82 -3.66
CA ILE A 45 11.19 -6.20 -3.17
C ILE A 45 10.73 -7.18 -4.25
N GLU A 46 9.52 -7.00 -4.76
CA GLU A 46 8.92 -7.85 -5.79
C GLU A 46 7.89 -7.11 -6.64
N GLU A 47 7.72 -7.57 -7.88
CA GLU A 47 6.56 -7.25 -8.72
C GLU A 47 5.43 -8.23 -8.38
N VAL A 48 4.21 -7.71 -8.26
CA VAL A 48 3.01 -8.46 -7.89
C VAL A 48 1.86 -8.11 -8.83
N SER A 49 0.89 -8.99 -8.92
CA SER A 49 -0.37 -8.72 -9.62
C SER A 49 -1.53 -8.62 -8.64
N LEU A 50 -2.49 -7.76 -8.94
CA LEU A 50 -3.70 -7.59 -8.15
C LEU A 50 -4.89 -8.11 -8.96
N SER A 51 -5.80 -8.82 -8.29
CA SER A 51 -7.07 -9.16 -8.92
C SER A 51 -7.96 -7.92 -9.04
N SER A 52 -8.96 -7.97 -9.92
CA SER A 52 -9.96 -6.90 -10.03
C SER A 52 -10.71 -6.64 -8.71
N GLU A 53 -10.85 -7.67 -7.88
CA GLU A 53 -11.48 -7.58 -6.55
C GLU A 53 -10.59 -6.82 -5.58
N VAL A 54 -9.28 -7.10 -5.58
CA VAL A 54 -8.29 -6.38 -4.76
C VAL A 54 -8.23 -4.89 -5.16
N HIS A 55 -8.28 -4.57 -6.45
CA HIS A 55 -8.37 -3.16 -6.87
C HIS A 55 -9.68 -2.46 -6.44
N LYS A 56 -10.82 -3.17 -6.47
CA LYS A 56 -12.09 -2.62 -5.96
C LYS A 56 -12.00 -2.34 -4.46
N LEU A 57 -11.39 -3.26 -3.72
CA LEU A 57 -11.16 -3.10 -2.30
C LEU A 57 -10.24 -1.92 -2.00
N LEU A 58 -9.08 -1.79 -2.64
CA LEU A 58 -8.17 -0.64 -2.44
C LEU A 58 -8.90 0.69 -2.65
N ARG A 59 -9.71 0.79 -3.71
CA ARG A 59 -10.55 1.96 -3.94
C ARG A 59 -11.56 2.21 -2.81
N HIS A 60 -12.21 1.15 -2.33
CA HIS A 60 -13.15 1.25 -1.22
C HIS A 60 -12.46 1.70 0.07
N LEU A 61 -11.35 1.08 0.45
CA LEU A 61 -10.55 1.44 1.62
C LEU A 61 -10.07 2.89 1.56
N GLY A 62 -9.63 3.35 0.38
CA GLY A 62 -9.22 4.74 0.16
C GLY A 62 -10.40 5.71 0.29
N SER A 63 -11.56 5.40 -0.30
CA SER A 63 -12.77 6.24 -0.16
C SER A 63 -13.30 6.32 1.27
N SER A 64 -13.06 5.27 2.06
CA SER A 64 -13.42 5.18 3.48
C SER A 64 -12.34 5.76 4.41
N ASN A 65 -11.27 6.35 3.86
CA ASN A 65 -10.15 6.94 4.61
C ASN A 65 -9.46 5.94 5.56
N ILE A 66 -9.38 4.66 5.16
CA ILE A 66 -8.73 3.58 5.93
C ILE A 66 -7.28 3.38 5.48
N ILE A 67 -7.03 3.61 4.19
CA ILE A 67 -5.69 3.66 3.61
C ILE A 67 -5.47 5.04 3.00
N HIS A 68 -4.23 5.51 3.06
CA HIS A 68 -3.79 6.70 2.36
C HIS A 68 -3.26 6.32 0.97
N LYS A 69 -3.63 7.11 -0.05
CA LYS A 69 -3.02 7.07 -1.38
C LYS A 69 -2.24 8.34 -1.61
N GLY A 70 -0.92 8.22 -1.77
CA GLY A 70 -0.02 9.34 -2.00
C GLY A 70 0.86 9.15 -3.23
N LYS A 71 1.61 10.20 -3.58
CA LYS A 71 2.68 10.11 -4.60
C LYS A 71 3.94 9.53 -3.97
N TRP A 72 4.54 8.57 -4.64
CA TRP A 72 5.83 8.00 -4.27
C TRP A 72 6.92 9.07 -4.44
N GLY A 73 7.73 9.29 -3.40
CA GLY A 73 8.61 10.47 -3.28
C GLY A 73 10.02 10.33 -3.88
N ASN A 74 10.67 11.47 -4.10
CA ASN A 74 12.02 11.58 -4.68
C ASN A 74 13.10 11.28 -3.63
N ASN A 75 13.52 10.03 -3.48
CA ASN A 75 14.81 9.64 -2.85
C ASN A 75 15.00 8.12 -2.91
N ILE A 76 14.83 7.56 -4.11
CA ILE A 76 14.74 6.10 -4.22
C ILE A 76 15.88 5.55 -5.04
N VAL A 77 16.55 4.57 -4.46
CA VAL A 77 17.36 3.62 -5.21
C VAL A 77 16.40 2.57 -5.80
N SER A 78 15.47 3.03 -6.62
CA SER A 78 14.54 2.18 -7.37
C SER A 78 14.36 2.77 -8.75
N ASP A 79 14.23 1.90 -9.74
CA ASP A 79 13.92 2.28 -11.11
C ASP A 79 12.48 2.81 -11.26
N LEU A 80 11.69 2.90 -10.17
CA LEU A 80 10.33 3.40 -10.20
C LEU A 80 10.31 4.93 -10.38
N PRO A 81 9.53 5.45 -11.33
CA PRO A 81 9.43 6.87 -11.59
C PRO A 81 8.62 7.62 -10.53
N ASP A 82 8.94 8.91 -10.37
CA ASP A 82 8.35 9.86 -9.41
C ASP A 82 6.81 10.08 -9.55
N PHE A 83 6.15 9.40 -10.48
CA PHE A 83 4.69 9.44 -10.67
C PHE A 83 3.96 8.23 -10.11
N ALA A 84 4.67 7.24 -9.54
CA ALA A 84 4.05 6.08 -8.95
C ALA A 84 3.15 6.46 -7.75
N SER A 85 2.07 5.73 -7.55
CA SER A 85 1.18 5.90 -6.40
C SER A 85 1.51 4.86 -5.34
N PHE A 86 1.58 5.25 -4.07
CA PHE A 86 1.71 4.29 -2.97
C PHE A 86 0.43 4.21 -2.14
N TYR A 87 0.26 3.06 -1.49
CA TYR A 87 -0.79 2.79 -0.52
C TYR A 87 -0.17 2.44 0.82
N ASP A 88 -0.59 3.13 1.88
CA ASP A 88 -0.21 2.90 3.28
C ASP A 88 -1.48 2.87 4.14
N ILE A 89 -1.43 2.29 5.34
CA ILE A 89 -2.49 2.46 6.32
C ILE A 89 -2.63 3.95 6.67
N HIS A 90 -3.86 4.37 6.92
CA HIS A 90 -4.11 5.72 7.40
C HIS A 90 -3.56 5.90 8.81
N ARG A 91 -2.49 6.69 8.94
CA ARG A 91 -1.87 7.08 10.22
C ARG A 91 -2.31 8.48 10.62
N GLY A 92 -2.90 8.60 11.80
CA GLY A 92 -3.55 9.83 12.25
C GLY A 92 -2.60 11.00 12.48
N ASP A 93 -1.36 10.69 12.85
CA ASP A 93 -0.26 11.62 13.08
C ASP A 93 0.40 12.13 11.79
N ILE A 94 0.34 11.36 10.70
CA ILE A 94 0.89 11.73 9.39
C ILE A 94 -0.18 12.34 8.46
N TYR A 95 -1.35 11.70 8.34
CA TYR A 95 -2.35 11.99 7.30
C TYR A 95 -3.63 12.64 7.81
N SER A 96 -3.64 13.14 9.06
CA SER A 96 -4.77 13.68 9.82
C SER A 96 -5.63 12.63 10.53
N LYS A 97 -6.37 13.04 11.56
CA LYS A 97 -7.17 12.12 12.37
C LYS A 97 -8.36 11.53 11.59
N GLN A 98 -8.59 10.24 11.76
CA GLN A 98 -9.85 9.60 11.35
C GLN A 98 -11.00 10.04 12.26
N THR A 99 -12.22 10.02 11.72
CA THR A 99 -13.46 10.07 12.52
C THR A 99 -13.67 8.75 13.27
N ASP A 100 -14.49 8.75 14.31
CA ASP A 100 -14.81 7.53 15.08
C ASP A 100 -15.39 6.41 14.20
N GLU A 101 -16.21 6.76 13.21
CA GLU A 101 -16.78 5.80 12.25
C GLU A 101 -15.71 5.17 11.36
N GLN A 102 -14.78 5.98 10.85
CA GLN A 102 -13.66 5.51 10.03
C GLN A 102 -12.72 4.61 10.82
N TYR A 103 -12.42 4.99 12.07
CA TYR A 103 -11.60 4.17 12.97
C TYR A 103 -12.28 2.84 13.31
N ALA A 104 -13.58 2.85 13.65
CA ALA A 104 -14.33 1.63 13.93
C ALA A 104 -14.35 0.68 12.73
N LEU A 105 -14.50 1.21 11.52
CA LEU A 105 -14.42 0.43 10.28
C LEU A 105 -13.02 -0.15 10.08
N ALA A 106 -11.97 0.65 10.28
CA ALA A 106 -10.58 0.18 10.22
C ALA A 106 -10.32 -0.96 11.23
N VAL A 107 -10.80 -0.85 12.47
CA VAL A 107 -10.71 -1.92 13.49
C VAL A 107 -11.43 -3.19 13.03
N SER A 108 -12.63 -3.07 12.45
CA SER A 108 -13.40 -4.24 11.98
C SER A 108 -12.71 -5.02 10.85
N LEU A 109 -11.84 -4.34 10.09
CA LEU A 109 -11.02 -4.91 9.02
C LEU A 109 -9.61 -5.28 9.50
N ASP A 110 -9.33 -5.07 10.78
CA ASP A 110 -8.03 -5.26 11.40
C ASP A 110 -6.96 -4.41 10.68
N LEU A 111 -7.33 -3.21 10.24
CA LEU A 111 -6.48 -2.24 9.53
C LEU A 111 -6.36 -0.90 10.28
N ALA A 112 -6.79 -0.87 11.54
CA ALA A 112 -6.58 0.30 12.38
C ALA A 112 -5.07 0.47 12.66
N GLU A 113 -4.65 1.73 12.73
CA GLU A 113 -3.31 2.08 13.20
C GLU A 113 -3.06 1.45 14.58
N SER A 114 -1.97 0.67 14.69
CA SER A 114 -1.51 0.09 15.95
C SER A 114 -1.12 1.21 16.92
N LYS A 115 -1.69 1.20 18.13
CA LYS A 115 -1.36 2.15 19.20
C LYS A 115 0.04 1.93 19.77
#